data_AF-A0ABD0JBX6-F1
#
_entry.id   AF-A0ABD0JBX6-F1
#
_cell.length_a   1.000
_cell.length_b   1.000
_cell.length_c   1.000
_cell.angle_alpha   90.00
_cell.angle_beta   90.00
_cell.angle_gamma   90.00
#
_symmetry.space_group_name_H-M   'P 1'
#
loop_
_entity.id
_entity.type
_entity.pdbx_description
1 polymer ?
#
loop_
_entity_poly.entity_id
_entity_poly.type
_entity_poly.pdbx_seq_one_letter_code
_entity_poly.pdbx_strand_id
1 'polypeptide(L)'
;MGAGDGAGEGSGKGGLCPGLLWAVLWFLIFWFLGWPIAFFIAWLYVFLLPFSACIEPLKGVCDAILKVVQLPLTCIENMIAMKPLCG
;
A
#
# COMPACT_ATOMS: atom_id res chain seq x y z
N MET A 1 23.74 15.97 0.63
CA MET A 1 22.53 16.06 -0.22
C MET A 1 22.62 14.90 -1.19
N GLY A 2 21.94 13.81 -0.85
CA GLY A 2 22.04 12.52 -1.54
C GLY A 2 21.38 12.60 -2.92
N ALA A 3 22.00 11.93 -3.88
CA ALA A 3 21.59 11.87 -5.28
C ALA A 3 20.10 11.53 -5.42
N GLY A 4 19.35 12.45 -6.02
CA GLY A 4 18.01 12.21 -6.52
C GLY A 4 18.10 11.77 -7.96
N ASP A 5 18.28 10.48 -8.20
CA ASP A 5 18.14 9.87 -9.52
C ASP A 5 16.69 9.42 -9.71
N GLY A 6 15.84 10.39 -10.06
CA GLY A 6 14.51 10.15 -10.60
C GLY A 6 14.58 10.22 -12.13
N ALA A 7 14.79 9.08 -12.79
CA ALA A 7 14.58 8.96 -14.23
C ALA A 7 13.91 7.60 -14.52
N GLY A 8 12.57 7.64 -14.57
CA GLY A 8 11.80 6.60 -15.23
C GLY A 8 11.91 6.79 -16.73
N GLU A 9 12.43 5.79 -17.43
CA GLU A 9 12.24 5.65 -18.87
C GLU A 9 11.84 4.20 -19.14
N GLY A 10 10.55 4.02 -19.47
CA GLY A 10 10.05 2.76 -19.97
C GLY A 10 10.31 2.67 -21.46
N SER A 11 11.11 1.69 -21.90
CA SER A 11 10.92 1.01 -23.18
C SER A 11 11.83 -0.20 -23.31
N GLY A 12 11.26 -1.34 -23.72
CA GLY A 12 11.97 -2.33 -24.51
C GLY A 12 12.85 -3.35 -23.77
N LYS A 13 12.41 -4.61 -23.82
CA LYS A 13 13.20 -5.84 -23.97
C LYS A 13 14.70 -5.76 -23.57
N GLY A 14 15.01 -6.32 -22.39
CA GLY A 14 16.34 -6.86 -22.07
C GLY A 14 17.24 -5.96 -21.23
N GLY A 15 17.24 -6.16 -19.91
CA GLY A 15 18.17 -5.52 -18.96
C GLY A 15 17.46 -4.83 -17.79
N LEU A 16 16.98 -5.59 -16.81
CA LEU A 16 16.21 -5.04 -15.68
C LEU A 16 17.12 -4.31 -14.68
N CYS A 17 17.00 -2.99 -14.61
CA CYS A 17 17.52 -2.22 -13.48
C CYS A 17 16.89 -2.74 -12.17
N PRO A 18 17.67 -2.97 -11.09
CA PRO A 18 17.17 -3.58 -9.86
C PRO A 18 15.95 -2.87 -9.26
N GLY A 19 15.87 -1.54 -9.37
CA GLY A 19 14.77 -0.74 -8.84
C GLY A 19 13.40 -1.00 -9.50
N LEU A 20 13.38 -1.28 -10.81
CA LEU A 20 12.12 -1.57 -11.53
C LEU A 20 11.53 -2.92 -11.10
N LEU A 21 12.41 -3.90 -10.88
CA LEU A 21 12.01 -5.24 -10.41
C LEU A 21 11.40 -5.15 -9.01
N TRP A 22 11.96 -4.28 -8.15
CA TRP A 22 11.41 -3.97 -6.83
C TRP A 22 10.06 -3.25 -6.90
N ALA A 23 9.88 -2.29 -7.80
CA ALA A 23 8.60 -1.60 -8.00
C ALA A 23 7.50 -2.58 -8.46
N VAL A 24 7.81 -3.49 -9.40
CA VAL A 24 6.87 -4.52 -9.84
C VAL A 24 6.52 -5.49 -8.70
N LEU A 25 7.48 -5.85 -7.85
CA LEU A 25 7.23 -6.73 -6.69
C LEU A 25 6.32 -6.05 -5.65
N TRP A 26 6.52 -4.77 -5.37
CA TRP A 26 5.58 -3.97 -4.55
C TRP A 26 4.19 -3.87 -5.19
N PHE A 27 4.09 -3.78 -6.52
CA PHE A 27 2.82 -3.75 -7.23
C PHE A 27 2.07 -5.08 -7.10
N LEU A 28 2.78 -6.20 -7.20
CA LEU A 28 2.24 -7.53 -6.92
C LEU A 28 1.71 -7.63 -5.48
N ILE A 29 2.46 -7.13 -4.49
CA ILE A 29 2.01 -7.12 -3.09
C ILE A 29 0.75 -6.26 -2.92
N PHE A 30 0.72 -5.07 -3.51
CA PHE A 30 -0.47 -4.21 -3.51
C PHE A 30 -1.67 -4.92 -4.15
N TRP A 31 -1.48 -5.59 -5.28
CA TRP A 31 -2.55 -6.26 -6.01
C TRP A 31 -3.09 -7.49 -5.28
N PHE A 32 -2.21 -8.34 -4.73
CA PHE A 32 -2.61 -9.58 -4.07
C PHE A 32 -3.01 -9.42 -2.61
N LEU A 33 -2.45 -8.45 -1.88
CA LEU A 33 -2.76 -8.20 -0.47
C LEU A 33 -3.53 -6.90 -0.29
N GLY A 34 -3.01 -5.78 -0.79
CA GLY A 34 -3.60 -4.45 -0.58
C GLY A 34 -5.04 -4.38 -1.07
N TRP A 35 -5.31 -4.84 -2.29
CA TRP A 35 -6.64 -4.77 -2.91
C TRP A 35 -7.72 -5.59 -2.18
N PRO A 36 -7.56 -6.90 -1.92
CA PRO A 36 -8.60 -7.67 -1.23
C PRO A 36 -8.78 -7.25 0.23
N ILE A 37 -7.70 -6.89 0.93
CA ILE A 37 -7.78 -6.44 2.32
C ILE A 37 -8.53 -5.10 2.40
N ALA A 38 -8.19 -4.13 1.55
CA ALA A 38 -8.88 -2.84 1.52
C ALA A 38 -10.37 -3.00 1.16
N PHE A 39 -10.69 -3.89 0.22
CA PHE A 39 -12.08 -4.16 -0.17
C PHE A 39 -12.90 -4.75 0.98
N PHE A 40 -12.35 -5.75 1.67
CA PHE A 40 -13.02 -6.39 2.81
C PHE A 40 -13.20 -5.41 3.98
N ILE A 41 -12.18 -4.62 4.29
CA ILE A 41 -12.19 -3.62 5.36
C ILE A 41 -13.18 -2.48 5.05
N ALA A 42 -13.25 -2.01 3.80
CA ALA A 42 -14.21 -0.97 3.40
C ALA A 42 -15.66 -1.43 3.61
N TRP A 43 -15.96 -2.69 3.26
CA TRP A 43 -17.27 -3.27 3.50
C TRP A 43 -17.59 -3.37 4.99
N LEU A 44 -16.63 -3.83 5.79
CA LEU A 44 -16.77 -3.96 7.25
C LEU A 44 -16.92 -2.59 7.94
N TYR A 45 -16.22 -1.56 7.46
CA TYR A 45 -16.35 -0.18 7.93
C TYR A 45 -17.76 0.38 7.72
N VAL A 46 -18.33 0.19 6.52
CA VAL A 46 -19.70 0.64 6.22
C VAL A 46 -20.73 -0.04 7.14
N PHE A 47 -20.52 -1.32 7.45
CA PHE A 47 -21.39 -2.06 8.38
C PHE A 47 -21.23 -1.59 9.84
N LEU A 48 -20.03 -1.18 10.25
CA LEU A 48 -19.72 -0.73 11.61
C LEU A 48 -20.06 0.73 11.89
N LEU A 49 -20.20 1.60 10.87
CA LEU A 49 -20.58 3.02 11.03
C LEU A 49 -21.80 3.28 11.94
N PRO A 50 -22.95 2.59 11.79
CA PRO A 50 -24.08 2.78 12.69
C PRO A 50 -23.77 2.34 14.13
N PHE A 51 -22.94 1.31 14.31
CA PHE A 51 -22.52 0.85 15.63
C PHE A 51 -21.51 1.79 16.27
N SER A 52 -20.66 2.47 15.48
CA SER A 52 -19.67 3.41 16.01
C SER A 52 -20.32 4.66 16.60
N ALA A 53 -21.50 5.03 16.11
CA ALA A 53 -22.28 6.14 16.66
C ALA A 53 -22.85 5.85 18.06
N CYS A 54 -22.98 4.57 18.43
CA CYS A 54 -23.58 4.16 19.71
C CYS A 54 -22.56 3.54 20.70
N ILE A 55 -21.37 3.13 20.23
CA ILE A 55 -20.39 2.36 21.02
C ILE A 55 -18.99 2.98 20.90
N GLU A 56 -18.55 3.71 21.94
CA GLU A 56 -17.22 4.33 22.05
C GLU A 56 -16.00 3.41 21.82
N PRO A 57 -15.96 2.14 22.30
CA PRO A 57 -14.80 1.27 22.07
C PRO A 57 -14.61 0.86 20.60
N LEU A 58 -15.60 1.10 19.73
CA LEU A 58 -15.46 0.86 18.30
C LEU A 58 -14.44 1.80 17.64
N LYS A 59 -14.08 2.89 18.31
CA LYS A 59 -13.02 3.81 17.88
C LYS A 59 -11.68 3.10 17.67
N GLY A 60 -11.34 2.14 18.54
CA GLY A 60 -10.12 1.34 18.40
C GLY A 60 -10.14 0.42 17.17
N VAL A 61 -11.32 -0.08 16.80
CA VAL A 61 -11.52 -0.87 15.57
C VAL A 61 -11.38 0.02 14.34
N CYS A 62 -11.95 1.22 14.36
CA CYS A 62 -11.76 2.21 13.29
C CYS A 62 -10.29 2.64 13.12
N ASP A 63 -9.54 2.81 14.21
CA ASP A 63 -8.09 3.12 14.13
C ASP A 63 -7.28 1.95 13.54
N ALA A 64 -7.62 0.71 13.88
CA ALA A 64 -7.00 -0.47 13.28
C ALA A 64 -7.32 -0.56 11.77
N ILE A 65 -8.58 -0.31 11.40
CA ILE A 65 -9.03 -0.24 10.01
C ILE A 65 -8.27 0.83 9.23
N LEU A 66 -8.11 2.04 9.79
CA LEU A 66 -7.35 3.12 9.17
C LEU A 66 -5.88 2.72 8.93
N LYS A 67 -5.24 2.06 9.90
CA LYS A 67 -3.89 1.53 9.73
C LYS A 67 -3.78 0.54 8.57
N VAL A 68 -4.77 -0.33 8.44
CA VAL A 68 -4.80 -1.34 7.37
C VAL A 68 -5.10 -0.71 6.01
N VAL A 69 -5.96 0.31 5.94
CA VAL A 69 -6.25 1.05 4.71
C VAL A 69 -5.06 1.90 4.22
N GLN A 70 -4.14 2.26 5.12
CA GLN A 70 -2.92 2.97 4.74
C GLN A 70 -1.77 2.05 4.30
N LEU A 71 -1.82 0.74 4.55
CA LEU A 71 -0.83 -0.21 3.99
C LEU A 71 -0.66 -0.07 2.47
N PRO A 72 -1.73 -0.04 1.65
CA PRO A 72 -1.62 0.17 0.22
C PRO A 72 -0.89 1.48 -0.14
N LEU A 73 -1.12 2.56 0.63
CA LEU A 73 -0.44 3.84 0.43
C LEU A 73 1.06 3.71 0.72
N THR A 74 1.43 3.09 1.84
CA THR A 74 2.82 2.77 2.17
C THR A 74 3.48 1.87 1.13
N CYS A 75 2.73 0.92 0.54
CA CYS A 75 3.22 0.10 -0.58
C CYS A 75 3.53 0.95 -1.82
N ILE A 76 2.66 1.91 -2.15
CA ILE A 76 2.86 2.83 -3.29
C ILE A 76 4.03 3.78 -3.03
N GLU A 77 4.15 4.32 -1.81
CA GLU A 77 5.29 5.17 -1.42
C GLU A 77 6.62 4.41 -1.55
N ASN A 78 6.67 3.16 -1.09
CA ASN A 78 7.86 2.30 -1.24
C ASN A 78 8.12 1.90 -2.70
N MET A 79 7.08 1.76 -3.52
CA MET A 79 7.17 1.50 -4.96
C MET A 79 7.78 2.70 -5.71
N ILE A 80 7.31 3.91 -5.41
CA ILE A 80 7.82 5.16 -6.01
C ILE A 80 9.25 5.42 -5.54
N ALA A 81 9.55 5.15 -4.26
CA ALA A 81 10.90 5.25 -3.71
C ALA A 81 11.85 4.14 -4.19
N MET A 82 11.37 3.16 -4.99
CA MET A 82 12.12 1.98 -5.44
C MET A 82 12.88 1.28 -4.28
N LYS A 83 12.27 1.23 -3.09
CA LYS A 83 12.94 0.74 -1.88
C LYS A 83 13.04 -0.81 -1.91
N PRO A 84 14.24 -1.38 -1.71
CA PRO A 84 14.39 -2.83 -1.60
C PRO A 84 13.73 -3.35 -0.30
N LEU A 85 13.02 -4.48 -0.35
CA LEU A 85 12.40 -5.10 0.85
C LEU A 85 13.44 -5.66 1.85
N CYS A 86 14.69 -5.87 1.43
CA CYS A 86 15.78 -6.42 2.25
C CYS A 86 16.92 -5.42 2.51
N GLY A 87 16.61 -4.15 2.77
CA GLY A 87 17.60 -3.09 3.03
C GLY A 87 17.35 -2.33 4.32
#